data_AF-A0A452XJC1-F1
#
_entry.id   AF-A0A452XJC1-F1
#
_cell.length_a   1.000
_cell.length_b   1.000
_cell.length_c   1.000
_cell.angle_alpha   90.00
_cell.angle_beta   90.00
_cell.angle_gamma   90.00
#
_symmetry.space_group_name_H-M   'P 1'
#
loop_
_entity.id
_entity.type
_entity.pdbx_description
1 polymer ?
#
loop_
_entity_poly.entity_id
_entity_poly.type
_entity_poly.pdbx_seq_one_letter_code
_entity_poly.pdbx_strand_id
1 'polypeptide(L)'
;AACQELRSSRLFHKVLGAVLNFGNMMSINTGSPNSHALEPNTLLKIVDVKGADGKAALLQFVVQEIMKPEGHLGSAACKMNETTSPPYGVDCRKHGLQVVAKLTAELTSTKKAASVDMTGLSRSVSELGVGLGKVHDVLRLNGMAASAESARRFHNAMSAFLRQAEEEIVRLQGQESVCLSSVREVAEYFHGGDEAGNDEARLFRVFAGVREFVAMLDRICREAGEVQGDRVGSTPVSWMAAVGAPMGTTP
;
A
#
# COMPACT_ATOMS: atom_id res chain seq x y z
N ALA A 1 9.13 7.21 8.01
CA ALA A 1 7.68 7.45 8.25
C ALA A 1 6.81 6.50 7.45
N ALA A 2 6.76 6.61 6.11
CA ALA A 2 5.95 5.74 5.25
C ALA A 2 6.17 4.22 5.47
N CYS A 3 7.42 3.76 5.51
CA CYS A 3 7.71 2.36 5.83
C CYS A 3 7.18 1.93 7.20
N GLN A 4 7.22 2.83 8.19
CA GLN A 4 6.74 2.55 9.54
C GLN A 4 5.21 2.47 9.56
N GLU A 5 4.50 3.37 8.87
CA GLU A 5 3.04 3.30 8.72
C GLU A 5 2.61 1.95 8.12
N LEU A 6 3.27 1.50 7.04
CA LEU A 6 2.97 0.20 6.43
C LEU A 6 3.22 -0.97 7.39
N ARG A 7 4.34 -0.97 8.11
CA ARG A 7 4.66 -2.05 9.06
C ARG A 7 3.75 -2.09 10.29
N SER A 8 3.29 -0.94 10.77
CA SER A 8 2.59 -0.84 12.07
C SER A 8 1.07 -0.72 11.96
N SER A 9 0.52 -0.37 10.79
CA SER A 9 -0.93 -0.26 10.62
C SER A 9 -1.58 -1.65 10.64
N ARG A 10 -2.21 -1.99 11.77
CA ARG A 10 -3.02 -3.21 11.91
C ARG A 10 -4.25 -3.17 10.99
N LEU A 11 -4.87 -2.00 10.86
CA LEU A 11 -6.03 -1.81 10.01
C LEU A 11 -5.70 -2.10 8.55
N PHE A 12 -4.56 -1.61 8.06
CA PHE A 12 -4.11 -1.89 6.70
C PHE A 12 -3.94 -3.40 6.47
N HIS A 13 -3.22 -4.10 7.33
CA HIS A 13 -3.04 -5.56 7.19
C HIS A 13 -4.36 -6.34 7.26
N LYS A 14 -5.30 -5.91 8.11
CA LYS A 14 -6.63 -6.53 8.23
C LYS A 14 -7.46 -6.33 6.96
N VAL A 15 -7.49 -5.10 6.44
CA VAL A 15 -8.18 -4.76 5.18
C VAL A 15 -7.56 -5.52 4.01
N LEU A 16 -6.23 -5.52 3.93
CA LEU A 16 -5.47 -6.24 2.91
C LEU A 16 -5.79 -7.74 2.92
N GLY A 17 -5.71 -8.38 4.08
CA GLY A 17 -6.07 -9.78 4.27
C GLY A 17 -7.52 -10.08 3.89
N ALA A 18 -8.46 -9.20 4.24
CA ALA A 18 -9.86 -9.35 3.85
C ALA A 18 -10.06 -9.27 2.33
N VAL A 19 -9.42 -8.33 1.64
CA VAL A 19 -9.51 -8.22 0.18
C VAL A 19 -8.88 -9.44 -0.51
N LEU A 20 -7.75 -9.94 0.01
CA LEU A 20 -7.10 -11.15 -0.50
C LEU A 20 -7.94 -12.40 -0.31
N ASN A 21 -8.53 -12.57 0.89
CA ASN A 21 -9.43 -13.68 1.18
C ASN A 21 -10.68 -13.62 0.30
N PHE A 22 -11.23 -12.44 0.07
CA PHE A 22 -12.34 -12.25 -0.86
C PHE A 22 -11.94 -12.63 -2.29
N GLY A 23 -10.77 -12.17 -2.74
CA GLY A 23 -10.21 -12.53 -4.04
C GLY A 23 -10.06 -14.03 -4.24
N ASN A 24 -9.50 -14.71 -3.24
CA ASN A 24 -9.38 -16.16 -3.22
C ASN A 24 -10.76 -16.84 -3.22
N MET A 25 -11.70 -16.37 -2.40
CA MET A 25 -13.06 -16.90 -2.38
C MET A 25 -13.77 -16.74 -3.73
N MET A 26 -13.60 -15.60 -4.40
CA MET A 26 -14.21 -15.31 -5.68
C MET A 26 -13.49 -16.03 -6.84
N SER A 27 -12.19 -16.34 -6.69
CA SER A 27 -11.40 -17.13 -7.65
C SER A 27 -11.57 -18.64 -7.50
N ILE A 28 -12.35 -19.13 -6.52
CA ILE A 28 -12.66 -20.58 -6.34
C ILE A 28 -13.42 -21.18 -7.55
N ASN A 29 -13.81 -20.42 -8.57
CA ASN A 29 -14.27 -20.98 -9.85
C ASN A 29 -13.17 -21.22 -10.90
N THR A 30 -11.90 -20.89 -10.65
CA THR A 30 -10.77 -21.27 -11.52
C THR A 30 -9.50 -21.46 -10.68
N GLY A 31 -9.12 -22.72 -10.45
CA GLY A 31 -8.07 -23.09 -9.50
C GLY A 31 -6.70 -22.45 -9.74
N SER A 32 -6.12 -21.93 -8.65
CA SER A 32 -4.72 -22.16 -8.28
C SER A 32 -4.49 -21.70 -6.82
N PRO A 33 -4.22 -22.62 -5.88
CA PRO A 33 -3.83 -22.29 -4.52
C PRO A 33 -2.31 -22.32 -4.42
N ASN A 34 -1.64 -21.23 -4.76
CA ASN A 34 -0.29 -20.94 -4.25
C ASN A 34 0.21 -19.59 -4.77
N SER A 35 0.25 -18.60 -3.89
CA SER A 35 1.15 -17.47 -4.00
C SER A 35 1.32 -16.85 -2.62
N HIS A 36 2.45 -17.12 -1.98
CA HIS A 36 2.87 -16.45 -0.74
C HIS A 36 3.40 -15.02 -1.00
N ALA A 37 3.28 -14.51 -2.24
CA ALA A 37 3.72 -13.18 -2.65
C ALA A 37 2.52 -12.27 -2.98
N LEU A 38 2.49 -11.10 -2.33
CA LEU A 38 1.43 -10.08 -2.41
C LEU A 38 1.89 -8.91 -3.28
N GLU A 39 2.02 -9.13 -4.59
CA GLU A 39 2.36 -8.02 -5.48
C GLU A 39 1.24 -6.96 -5.41
N PRO A 40 1.54 -5.66 -5.20
CA PRO A 40 0.55 -4.59 -5.21
C PRO A 40 -0.24 -4.51 -6.54
N ASN A 41 0.37 -4.94 -7.65
CA ASN A 41 -0.33 -5.10 -8.93
C ASN A 41 -1.35 -6.25 -8.91
N THR A 42 -1.12 -7.28 -8.09
CA THR A 42 -2.08 -8.38 -7.84
C THR A 42 -3.25 -7.90 -6.97
N LEU A 43 -3.05 -6.95 -6.05
CA LEU A 43 -4.15 -6.31 -5.32
C LEU A 43 -5.12 -5.57 -6.25
N LEU A 44 -4.59 -4.94 -7.30
CA LEU A 44 -5.39 -4.28 -8.33
C LEU A 44 -6.07 -5.29 -9.26
N LYS A 45 -5.44 -6.44 -9.55
CA LYS A 45 -6.03 -7.54 -10.34
C LYS A 45 -7.14 -8.29 -9.59
N ILE A 46 -7.02 -8.44 -8.26
CA ILE A 46 -8.03 -9.10 -7.41
C ILE A 46 -9.34 -8.31 -7.39
N VAL A 47 -9.28 -7.00 -7.62
CA VAL A 47 -10.46 -6.13 -7.62
C VAL A 47 -10.96 -5.79 -9.04
N ASP A 48 -10.60 -6.59 -10.05
CA ASP A 48 -11.37 -6.64 -11.30
C ASP A 48 -12.72 -7.36 -11.08
N VAL A 49 -13.44 -6.90 -10.07
CA VAL A 49 -14.75 -7.40 -9.70
C VAL A 49 -15.72 -6.87 -10.75
N LYS A 50 -16.02 -7.71 -11.74
CA LYS A 50 -16.99 -7.38 -12.78
C LYS A 50 -18.37 -7.18 -12.16
N GLY A 51 -18.90 -5.96 -12.33
CA GLY A 51 -20.29 -5.61 -11.99
C GLY A 51 -20.49 -5.00 -10.60
N ALA A 52 -21.63 -4.32 -10.43
CA ALA A 52 -22.02 -3.69 -9.17
C ALA A 52 -22.18 -4.71 -8.01
N ASP A 53 -22.67 -5.91 -8.33
CA ASP A 53 -22.98 -6.93 -7.33
C ASP A 53 -21.71 -7.46 -6.63
N GLY A 54 -20.60 -7.59 -7.36
CA GLY A 54 -19.35 -8.01 -6.75
C GLY A 54 -18.65 -6.90 -5.96
N LYS A 55 -18.79 -5.62 -6.34
CA LYS A 55 -18.31 -4.48 -5.53
C LYS A 55 -19.02 -4.42 -4.18
N ALA A 56 -20.34 -4.65 -4.17
CA ALA A 56 -21.13 -4.75 -2.95
C ALA A 56 -20.71 -5.95 -2.09
N ALA A 57 -20.44 -7.11 -2.71
CA ALA A 57 -19.96 -8.29 -2.00
C ALA A 57 -18.57 -8.09 -1.37
N LEU A 58 -17.63 -7.43 -2.07
CA LEU A 58 -16.31 -7.10 -1.52
C LEU A 58 -16.44 -6.17 -0.31
N LEU A 59 -17.25 -5.11 -0.44
CA LEU A 59 -17.46 -4.16 0.65
C LEU A 59 -18.07 -4.84 1.88
N GLN A 60 -19.09 -5.69 1.68
CA GLN A 60 -19.72 -6.43 2.76
C GLN A 60 -18.73 -7.40 3.42
N PHE A 61 -17.92 -8.09 2.64
CA PHE A 61 -16.89 -9.00 3.16
C PHE A 61 -15.83 -8.24 3.97
N VAL A 62 -15.29 -7.15 3.44
CA VAL A 62 -14.28 -6.32 4.12
C VAL A 62 -14.82 -5.76 5.43
N VAL A 63 -16.05 -5.23 5.45
CA VAL A 63 -16.68 -4.72 6.67
C VAL A 63 -16.89 -5.85 7.70
N GLN A 64 -17.39 -7.01 7.27
CA GLN A 64 -17.57 -8.16 8.15
C GLN A 64 -16.25 -8.65 8.74
N GLU A 65 -15.20 -8.81 7.93
CA GLU A 65 -13.88 -9.23 8.40
C GLU A 65 -13.28 -8.23 9.40
N ILE A 66 -13.45 -6.93 9.18
CA ILE A 66 -12.94 -5.89 10.08
C ILE A 66 -13.68 -5.89 11.42
N MET A 67 -14.97 -6.23 11.43
CA MET A 67 -15.78 -6.33 12.65
C MET A 67 -15.56 -7.62 13.43
N LYS A 68 -14.93 -8.65 12.84
CA LYS A 68 -14.56 -9.87 13.57
C LYS A 68 -13.53 -9.57 14.67
N PRO A 69 -13.72 -10.06 15.91
CA PRO A 69 -12.78 -9.88 17.00
C PRO A 69 -11.44 -10.58 16.69
N GLU A 70 -10.32 -9.93 17.03
CA GLU A 70 -8.96 -10.45 16.82
C GLU A 70 -8.76 -11.71 17.67
N GLY A 71 -8.60 -12.89 17.04
CA GLY A 71 -8.42 -14.17 17.75
C GLY A 71 -8.79 -15.46 17.01
N HIS A 72 -9.38 -15.40 15.81
CA HIS A 72 -9.77 -16.59 15.03
C HIS A 72 -8.82 -16.92 13.86
N LEU A 73 -7.50 -16.75 14.07
CA LEU A 73 -6.49 -17.28 13.14
C LEU A 73 -6.51 -18.81 13.23
N GLY A 74 -7.35 -19.43 12.40
CA GLY A 74 -7.40 -20.87 12.20
C GLY A 74 -8.48 -21.57 13.01
N SER A 75 -9.65 -21.78 12.40
CA SER A 75 -10.31 -23.09 12.32
C SER A 75 -11.70 -22.94 11.69
N ALA A 76 -11.92 -23.82 10.70
CA ALA A 76 -13.19 -24.33 10.21
C ALA A 76 -14.16 -23.35 9.52
N ALA A 77 -14.49 -23.75 8.28
CA ALA A 77 -15.78 -23.60 7.61
C ALA A 77 -16.75 -22.60 8.24
N CYS A 78 -17.15 -21.60 7.45
CA CYS A 78 -18.33 -20.80 7.72
C CYS A 78 -19.54 -21.70 7.96
N LYS A 79 -19.78 -22.10 9.21
CA LYS A 79 -21.12 -22.40 9.68
C LYS A 79 -21.82 -21.06 9.74
N MET A 80 -22.55 -20.80 8.66
CA MET A 80 -23.53 -19.73 8.58
C MET A 80 -24.59 -20.02 9.65
N ASN A 81 -24.38 -19.51 10.86
CA ASN A 81 -25.41 -19.53 11.88
C ASN A 81 -26.40 -18.42 11.54
N GLU A 82 -27.52 -18.82 10.95
CA GLU A 82 -28.74 -18.05 10.74
C GLU A 82 -29.29 -17.53 12.08
N THR A 83 -28.75 -16.45 12.64
CA THR A 83 -29.52 -15.70 13.67
C THR A 83 -29.13 -14.23 13.88
N THR A 84 -28.39 -13.60 12.97
CA THR A 84 -28.31 -12.12 12.98
C THR A 84 -28.19 -11.61 11.55
N SER A 85 -29.32 -11.35 10.93
CA SER A 85 -29.40 -10.55 9.72
C SER A 85 -28.84 -9.14 10.01
N PRO A 86 -27.79 -8.66 9.30
CA PRO A 86 -27.44 -7.24 9.37
C PRO A 86 -28.43 -6.45 8.49
N PRO A 87 -28.89 -5.28 8.94
CA PRO A 87 -29.82 -4.46 8.18
C PRO A 87 -29.11 -3.89 6.93
N TYR A 88 -29.79 -4.04 5.79
CA TYR A 88 -29.79 -3.23 4.56
C TYR A 88 -28.54 -2.37 4.26
N GLY A 89 -27.95 -2.55 3.07
CA GLY A 89 -26.62 -2.06 2.61
C GLY A 89 -26.20 -0.59 2.84
N VAL A 90 -27.06 0.28 3.36
CA VAL A 90 -26.74 1.63 3.83
C VAL A 90 -25.77 1.61 5.02
N ASP A 91 -25.92 0.66 5.95
CA ASP A 91 -25.04 0.59 7.13
C ASP A 91 -23.66 0.01 6.78
N CYS A 92 -23.59 -1.02 5.93
CA CYS A 92 -22.32 -1.53 5.41
C CYS A 92 -21.52 -0.44 4.70
N ARG A 93 -22.19 0.41 3.91
CA ARG A 93 -21.54 1.54 3.21
C ARG A 93 -20.95 2.56 4.19
N LYS A 94 -21.71 2.99 5.20
CA LYS A 94 -21.23 3.94 6.21
C LYS A 94 -20.02 3.40 6.96
N HIS A 95 -20.06 2.13 7.37
CA HIS A 95 -18.95 1.48 8.05
C HIS A 95 -17.73 1.35 7.13
N GLY A 96 -17.93 0.99 5.86
CA GLY A 96 -16.85 0.95 4.86
C GLY A 96 -16.18 2.30 4.65
N LEU A 97 -16.96 3.38 4.48
CA LEU A 97 -16.42 4.75 4.39
C LEU A 97 -15.65 5.15 5.66
N GLN A 98 -16.13 4.77 6.84
CA GLN A 98 -15.42 5.03 8.10
C GLN A 98 -14.08 4.27 8.17
N VAL A 99 -14.06 3.01 7.75
CA VAL A 99 -12.84 2.19 7.65
C VAL A 99 -11.84 2.85 6.70
N VAL A 100 -12.28 3.24 5.50
CA VAL A 100 -11.41 3.86 4.50
C VAL A 100 -10.89 5.22 4.98
N ALA A 101 -11.71 6.01 5.68
CA ALA A 101 -11.29 7.28 6.26
C ALA A 101 -10.18 7.08 7.32
N LYS A 102 -10.35 6.09 8.21
CA LYS A 102 -9.32 5.72 9.21
C LYS A 102 -8.04 5.21 8.53
N LEU A 103 -8.19 4.33 7.55
CA LEU A 103 -7.06 3.79 6.78
C LEU A 103 -6.28 4.89 6.06
N THR A 104 -6.99 5.85 5.47
CA THR A 104 -6.38 7.01 4.80
C THR A 104 -5.63 7.90 5.78
N ALA A 105 -6.13 8.05 7.02
CA ALA A 105 -5.46 8.82 8.07
C ALA A 105 -4.21 8.11 8.61
N GLU A 106 -4.22 6.77 8.70
CA GLU A 106 -3.05 5.99 9.12
C GLU A 106 -1.93 5.95 8.07
N LEU A 107 -2.28 6.02 6.77
CA LEU A 107 -1.34 5.86 5.64
C LEU A 107 -0.98 7.18 4.94
N THR A 108 -0.99 8.30 5.66
CA THR A 108 -0.75 9.62 5.04
C THR A 108 0.65 9.77 4.46
N SER A 109 1.69 9.33 5.18
CA SER A 109 3.07 9.40 4.69
C SER A 109 3.30 8.39 3.57
N THR A 110 2.69 7.21 3.66
CA THR A 110 2.69 6.17 2.62
C THR A 110 2.19 6.72 1.29
N LYS A 111 1.07 7.45 1.29
CA LYS A 111 0.52 8.07 0.08
C LYS A 111 1.44 9.16 -0.50
N LYS A 112 2.13 9.93 0.36
CA LYS A 112 3.11 10.94 -0.05
C LYS A 112 4.39 10.32 -0.59
N ALA A 113 4.84 9.20 -0.02
CA ALA A 113 6.04 8.49 -0.48
C ALA A 113 5.91 8.01 -1.93
N ALA A 114 4.69 7.75 -2.39
CA ALA A 114 4.40 7.37 -3.77
C ALA A 114 4.63 8.50 -4.81
N SER A 115 5.00 9.71 -4.41
CA SER A 115 5.43 10.79 -5.30
C SER A 115 6.90 11.20 -5.10
N VAL A 116 7.66 10.46 -4.29
CA VAL A 116 9.08 10.73 -4.06
C VAL A 116 9.88 10.20 -5.25
N ASP A 117 10.65 11.08 -5.88
CA ASP A 117 11.67 10.69 -6.86
C ASP A 117 12.98 10.34 -6.16
N MET A 118 13.10 9.08 -5.75
CA MET A 118 14.31 8.60 -5.10
C MET A 118 15.51 8.66 -6.04
N THR A 119 15.34 8.34 -7.32
CA THR A 119 16.44 8.35 -8.30
C THR A 119 17.01 9.76 -8.50
N GLY A 120 16.14 10.78 -8.51
CA GLY A 120 16.53 12.18 -8.53
C GLY A 120 17.25 12.61 -7.25
N LEU A 121 16.80 12.14 -6.08
CA LEU A 121 17.47 12.39 -4.81
C LEU A 121 18.89 11.80 -4.79
N SER A 122 19.04 10.52 -5.15
CA SER A 122 20.33 9.82 -5.21
C SER A 122 21.30 10.47 -6.18
N ARG A 123 20.80 10.90 -7.34
CA ARG A 123 21.57 11.69 -8.30
C ARG A 123 22.04 13.00 -7.68
N SER A 124 21.15 13.75 -7.04
CA SER A 124 21.47 15.04 -6.43
C SER A 124 22.52 14.92 -5.32
N VAL A 125 22.43 13.89 -4.48
CA VAL A 125 23.41 13.61 -3.42
C VAL A 125 24.78 13.26 -4.02
N SER A 126 24.79 12.46 -5.08
CA SER A 126 26.02 12.11 -5.81
C SER A 126 26.66 13.33 -6.48
N GLU A 127 25.85 14.19 -7.12
CA GLU A 127 26.30 15.44 -7.74
C GLU A 127 26.89 16.43 -6.74
N LEU A 128 26.32 16.52 -5.53
CA LEU A 128 26.90 17.30 -4.43
C LEU A 128 28.30 16.80 -4.07
N GLY A 129 28.49 15.49 -3.93
CA GLY A 129 29.80 14.89 -3.63
C GLY A 129 30.83 15.17 -4.73
N VAL A 130 30.44 14.98 -5.99
CA VAL A 130 31.30 15.29 -7.16
C VAL A 130 31.65 16.78 -7.22
N GLY A 131 30.66 17.65 -7.00
CA GLY A 131 30.85 19.10 -6.97
C GLY A 131 31.81 19.53 -5.86
N LEU A 132 31.66 18.95 -4.66
CA LEU A 132 32.54 19.23 -3.53
C LEU A 132 33.99 18.82 -3.83
N GLY A 133 34.20 17.65 -4.43
CA GLY A 133 35.51 17.18 -4.88
C GLY A 133 36.18 18.16 -5.85
N LYS A 134 35.43 18.69 -6.83
CA LYS A 134 35.94 19.71 -7.77
C LYS A 134 36.38 20.98 -7.05
N VAL A 135 35.61 21.46 -6.07
CA VAL A 135 35.95 22.65 -5.28
C VAL A 135 37.21 22.40 -4.44
N HIS A 136 37.33 21.22 -3.84
CA HIS A 136 38.51 20.80 -3.10
C HIS A 136 39.76 20.78 -3.99
N ASP A 137 39.68 20.23 -5.21
CA ASP A 137 40.79 20.21 -6.16
C ASP A 137 41.24 21.60 -6.59
N VAL A 138 40.30 22.50 -6.91
CA VAL A 138 40.61 23.90 -7.25
C VAL A 138 41.29 24.60 -6.06
N LEU A 139 40.79 24.38 -4.84
CA LEU A 139 41.38 24.97 -3.64
C LEU A 139 42.82 24.50 -3.41
N ARG A 140 43.07 23.20 -3.61
CA ARG A 140 44.40 22.59 -3.48
C ARG A 140 45.38 23.16 -4.51
N LEU A 141 44.96 23.28 -5.78
CA LEU A 141 45.79 23.83 -6.85
C LEU A 141 46.10 25.32 -6.63
N ASN A 142 45.14 26.11 -6.17
CA ASN A 142 45.35 27.53 -5.86
C ASN A 142 46.26 27.76 -4.64
N GLY A 143 46.24 26.84 -3.65
CA GLY A 143 47.10 26.91 -2.47
C GLY A 143 48.61 26.87 -2.80
N MET A 144 48.99 26.32 -3.94
CA MET A 144 50.39 26.24 -4.39
C MET A 144 50.93 27.56 -5.01
N ALA A 145 50.05 28.55 -5.27
CA ALA A 145 50.39 29.77 -6.01
C ALA A 145 50.28 31.08 -5.17
N ALA A 146 49.84 30.99 -3.92
CA ALA A 146 49.32 32.14 -3.18
C ALA A 146 50.28 32.70 -2.10
N SER A 147 50.94 33.83 -2.40
CA SER A 147 51.76 34.61 -1.45
C SER A 147 50.99 35.72 -0.71
N ALA A 148 49.78 36.06 -1.17
CA ALA A 148 49.00 37.20 -0.65
C ALA A 148 48.09 36.83 0.54
N GLU A 149 47.98 37.75 1.52
CA GLU A 149 47.11 37.62 2.71
C GLU A 149 45.62 37.41 2.35
N SER A 150 45.14 38.02 1.25
CA SER A 150 43.79 37.80 0.73
C SER A 150 43.55 36.36 0.30
N ALA A 151 44.55 35.71 -0.29
CA ALA A 151 44.47 34.32 -0.71
C ALA A 151 44.45 33.36 0.48
N ARG A 152 45.15 33.68 1.58
CA ARG A 152 45.03 32.93 2.85
C ARG A 152 43.62 33.00 3.44
N ARG A 153 43.00 34.18 3.45
CA ARG A 153 41.63 34.36 3.96
C ARG A 153 40.62 33.57 3.14
N PHE A 154 40.72 33.63 1.81
CA PHE A 154 39.92 32.79 0.92
C PHE A 154 40.14 31.31 1.20
N HIS A 155 41.39 30.88 1.33
CA HIS A 155 41.72 29.48 1.58
C HIS A 155 41.11 28.99 2.91
N ASN A 156 41.26 29.75 3.99
CA ASN A 156 40.69 29.39 5.28
C ASN A 156 39.15 29.30 5.24
N ALA A 157 38.50 30.26 4.58
CA ALA A 157 37.04 30.25 4.42
C ALA A 157 36.56 29.03 3.60
N MET A 158 37.24 28.72 2.49
CA MET A 158 36.91 27.58 1.65
C MET A 158 37.19 26.25 2.33
N SER A 159 38.28 26.12 3.09
CA SER A 159 38.56 24.93 3.88
C SER A 159 37.50 24.67 4.96
N ALA A 160 37.01 25.74 5.62
CA ALA A 160 35.90 25.62 6.56
C ALA A 160 34.60 25.18 5.88
N PHE A 161 34.28 25.78 4.72
CA PHE A 161 33.14 25.38 3.89
C PHE A 161 33.22 23.90 3.47
N LEU A 162 34.37 23.46 2.95
CA LEU A 162 34.58 22.08 2.50
C LEU A 162 34.35 21.07 3.63
N ARG A 163 34.92 21.33 4.81
CA ARG A 163 34.75 20.47 5.98
C ARG A 163 33.29 20.34 6.40
N GLN A 164 32.55 21.44 6.43
CA GLN A 164 31.13 21.44 6.79
C GLN A 164 30.27 20.75 5.72
N ALA A 165 30.54 21.03 4.45
CA ALA A 165 29.81 20.42 3.34
C ALA A 165 30.06 18.91 3.25
N GLU A 166 31.28 18.45 3.53
CA GLU A 166 31.63 17.03 3.58
C GLU A 166 30.83 16.30 4.68
N GLU A 167 30.79 16.87 5.89
CA GLU A 167 30.00 16.33 7.00
C GLU A 167 28.52 16.22 6.65
N GLU A 168 27.93 17.27 6.06
CA GLU A 168 26.53 17.28 5.66
C GLU A 168 26.23 16.30 4.52
N ILE A 169 27.12 16.16 3.52
CA ILE A 169 26.93 15.20 2.42
C ILE A 169 27.01 13.76 2.95
N VAL A 170 27.97 13.44 3.81
CA VAL A 170 28.08 12.12 4.43
C VAL A 170 26.83 11.81 5.27
N ARG A 171 26.33 12.81 6.02
CA ARG A 171 25.08 12.68 6.78
C ARG A 171 23.89 12.40 5.87
N LEU A 172 23.78 13.09 4.73
CA LEU A 172 22.72 12.88 3.74
C LEU A 172 22.80 11.48 3.12
N GLN A 173 23.99 11.04 2.71
CA GLN A 173 24.22 9.69 2.18
C GLN A 173 23.83 8.60 3.21
N GLY A 174 24.16 8.83 4.49
CA GLY A 174 23.74 7.94 5.57
C GLY A 174 22.21 7.85 5.70
N GLN A 175 21.52 8.99 5.69
CA GLN A 175 20.06 9.03 5.75
C GLN A 175 19.40 8.36 4.54
N GLU A 176 19.96 8.60 3.35
CA GLU A 176 19.54 7.98 2.10
C GLU A 176 19.63 6.45 2.16
N SER A 177 20.78 5.93 2.60
CA SER A 177 21.03 4.49 2.75
C SER A 177 20.04 3.83 3.72
N VAL A 178 19.79 4.45 4.88
CA VAL A 178 18.80 3.96 5.86
C VAL A 178 17.39 3.97 5.27
N CYS A 179 17.05 5.01 4.48
CA CYS A 179 15.76 5.09 3.80
C CYS A 179 15.60 3.95 2.78
N LEU A 180 16.58 3.74 1.91
CA LEU A 180 16.58 2.67 0.91
C LEU A 180 16.47 1.29 1.54
N SER A 181 17.22 1.02 2.60
CA SER A 181 17.16 -0.23 3.34
C SER A 181 15.75 -0.48 3.92
N SER A 182 15.14 0.55 4.50
CA SER A 182 13.77 0.46 5.02
C SER A 182 12.74 0.22 3.91
N VAL A 183 12.92 0.80 2.73
CA VAL A 183 12.02 0.58 1.59
C VAL A 183 12.20 -0.83 1.03
N ARG A 184 13.44 -1.32 0.94
CA ARG A 184 13.73 -2.69 0.50
C ARG A 184 13.05 -3.72 1.40
N GLU A 185 13.19 -3.61 2.71
CA GLU A 185 12.56 -4.56 3.65
C GLU A 185 11.01 -4.53 3.55
N VAL A 186 10.41 -3.34 3.35
CA VAL A 186 8.97 -3.26 3.05
C VAL A 186 8.63 -3.92 1.71
N ALA A 187 9.38 -3.63 0.65
CA ALA A 187 9.14 -4.18 -0.68
C ALA A 187 9.27 -5.72 -0.68
N GLU A 188 10.25 -6.28 0.01
CA GLU A 188 10.44 -7.73 0.16
C GLU A 188 9.23 -8.40 0.84
N TYR A 189 8.66 -7.76 1.87
CA TYR A 189 7.45 -8.25 2.54
C TYR A 189 6.25 -8.39 1.58
N PHE A 190 6.07 -7.44 0.66
CA PHE A 190 4.95 -7.50 -0.30
C PHE A 190 5.29 -8.34 -1.54
N HIS A 191 6.50 -8.26 -2.09
CA HIS A 191 6.83 -8.86 -3.39
C HIS A 191 7.41 -10.28 -3.31
N GLY A 192 7.69 -10.82 -2.13
CA GLY A 192 8.12 -12.21 -1.96
C GLY A 192 9.47 -12.52 -2.61
N GLY A 193 10.52 -11.78 -2.22
CA GLY A 193 11.94 -12.12 -2.43
C GLY A 193 12.49 -12.09 -3.87
N ASP A 194 11.80 -12.68 -4.84
CA ASP A 194 12.37 -13.03 -6.15
C ASP A 194 12.32 -11.91 -7.22
N GLU A 195 11.47 -10.89 -7.03
CA GLU A 195 11.32 -9.75 -7.95
C GLU A 195 12.08 -8.50 -7.50
N ALA A 196 12.75 -8.54 -6.34
CA ALA A 196 13.54 -7.43 -5.80
C ALA A 196 14.88 -7.28 -6.54
N GLY A 197 14.83 -7.11 -7.86
CA GLY A 197 15.97 -6.61 -8.62
C GLY A 197 16.45 -5.29 -8.04
N ASN A 198 17.74 -4.99 -8.22
CA ASN A 198 18.45 -3.82 -7.68
C ASN A 198 17.96 -2.45 -8.22
N ASP A 199 16.76 -2.40 -8.80
CA ASP A 199 16.15 -1.19 -9.33
C ASP A 199 15.40 -0.48 -8.20
N GLU A 200 16.07 0.51 -7.61
CA GLU A 200 15.52 1.35 -6.54
C GLU A 200 14.17 1.96 -6.92
N ALA A 201 13.96 2.31 -8.20
CA ALA A 201 12.68 2.84 -8.67
C ALA A 201 11.55 1.81 -8.60
N ARG A 202 11.86 0.50 -8.69
CA ARG A 202 10.89 -0.58 -8.52
C ARG A 202 10.53 -0.80 -7.05
N LEU A 203 11.46 -0.62 -6.12
CA LEU A 203 11.19 -0.76 -4.69
C LEU A 203 10.15 0.25 -4.19
N PHE A 204 10.16 1.47 -4.73
CA PHE A 204 9.18 2.50 -4.35
C PHE A 204 7.78 2.29 -4.94
N ARG A 205 7.60 1.35 -5.89
CA ARG A 205 6.27 1.05 -6.46
C ARG A 205 5.30 0.50 -5.42
N VAL A 206 5.79 -0.06 -4.32
CA VAL A 206 4.96 -0.50 -3.20
C VAL A 206 4.07 0.64 -2.68
N PHE A 207 4.60 1.87 -2.57
CA PHE A 207 3.83 3.01 -2.11
C PHE A 207 2.76 3.43 -3.12
N ALA A 208 3.07 3.37 -4.41
CA ALA A 208 2.10 3.65 -5.48
C ALA A 208 0.97 2.63 -5.46
N GLY A 209 1.29 1.34 -5.35
CA GLY A 209 0.29 0.28 -5.25
C GLY A 209 -0.59 0.41 -4.02
N VAL A 210 -0.04 0.75 -2.84
CA VAL A 210 -0.86 1.00 -1.64
C VAL A 210 -1.74 2.24 -1.80
N ARG A 211 -1.24 3.33 -2.39
CA ARG A 211 -2.03 4.53 -2.67
C ARG A 211 -3.22 4.21 -3.59
N GLU A 212 -2.98 3.43 -4.63
CA GLU A 212 -4.00 2.99 -5.59
C GLU A 212 -5.02 2.04 -4.96
N PHE A 213 -4.56 1.11 -4.13
CA PHE A 213 -5.41 0.22 -3.34
C PHE A 213 -6.39 0.98 -2.45
N VAL A 214 -5.89 1.95 -1.67
CA VAL A 214 -6.75 2.78 -0.81
C VAL A 214 -7.73 3.60 -1.64
N ALA A 215 -7.30 4.14 -2.78
CA ALA A 215 -8.18 4.90 -3.68
C ALA A 215 -9.29 4.02 -4.30
N MET A 216 -8.97 2.77 -4.65
CA MET A 216 -9.93 1.80 -5.15
C MET A 216 -10.97 1.44 -4.09
N LEU A 217 -10.58 1.22 -2.83
CA LEU A 217 -11.52 1.00 -1.74
C LEU A 217 -12.44 2.19 -1.49
N ASP A 218 -11.90 3.42 -1.51
CA ASP A 218 -12.70 4.65 -1.39
C ASP A 218 -13.75 4.74 -2.50
N ARG A 219 -13.35 4.46 -3.75
CA ARG A 219 -14.24 4.44 -4.90
C ARG A 219 -15.37 3.41 -4.73
N ILE A 220 -15.06 2.19 -4.31
CA ILE A 220 -16.05 1.12 -4.10
C ILE A 220 -17.05 1.51 -3.01
N CYS A 221 -16.59 2.09 -1.90
CA CYS A 221 -17.46 2.56 -0.82
C CYS A 221 -18.41 3.70 -1.28
N ARG A 222 -17.96 4.55 -2.20
CA ARG A 222 -18.79 5.63 -2.75
C ARG A 222 -19.84 5.11 -3.72
N GLU A 223 -19.44 4.27 -4.68
CA GLU A 223 -20.27 3.71 -5.76
C GLU A 223 -21.36 2.75 -5.26
N ALA A 224 -21.12 2.02 -4.15
CA ALA A 224 -22.10 1.11 -3.55
C ALA A 224 -23.42 1.80 -3.12
N GLY A 225 -23.49 3.13 -3.11
CA GLY A 225 -24.71 3.89 -2.82
C GLY A 225 -25.53 4.30 -4.04
N GLU A 226 -24.98 4.29 -5.27
CA GLU A 226 -25.70 4.78 -6.45
C GLU A 226 -26.58 3.70 -7.10
N VAL A 227 -26.19 2.43 -6.97
CA VAL A 227 -26.91 1.29 -7.59
C VAL A 227 -28.24 0.97 -6.91
N GLN A 228 -28.44 1.43 -5.67
CA GLN A 228 -29.68 1.18 -4.92
C GLN A 228 -30.76 2.26 -5.17
N GLY A 229 -30.42 3.39 -5.80
CA GLY A 229 -31.36 4.47 -6.12
C GLY A 229 -32.33 4.13 -7.25
N ASP A 230 -32.00 3.13 -8.09
CA ASP A 230 -32.69 2.85 -9.36
C ASP A 230 -33.44 1.50 -9.39
N ARG A 231 -33.53 0.79 -8.25
CA ARG A 231 -34.29 -0.47 -8.13
C ARG A 231 -35.48 -0.39 -7.18
N VAL A 232 -36.19 0.74 -7.17
CA VAL A 232 -37.57 0.80 -6.65
C VAL A 232 -38.49 0.19 -7.71
N GLY A 233 -38.64 -1.14 -7.69
CA GLY A 233 -39.64 -1.83 -8.51
C GLY A 233 -39.16 -3.12 -9.16
N SER A 234 -38.71 -4.11 -8.38
CA SER A 234 -38.83 -5.51 -8.78
C SER A 234 -38.82 -6.42 -7.57
N THR A 235 -39.84 -7.26 -7.50
CA THR A 235 -40.14 -8.27 -6.47
C THR A 235 -38.93 -9.16 -6.16
N PRO A 236 -38.77 -9.63 -4.90
CA PRO A 236 -37.71 -10.57 -4.56
C PRO A 236 -37.99 -11.92 -5.24
N VAL A 237 -37.08 -12.36 -6.10
CA VAL A 237 -37.07 -13.73 -6.62
C VAL A 237 -36.66 -14.65 -5.47
N SER A 238 -37.64 -15.40 -4.96
CA SER A 238 -37.42 -16.48 -3.99
C SER A 238 -36.69 -17.63 -4.69
N TRP A 239 -35.47 -17.94 -4.24
CA TRP A 239 -34.65 -19.04 -4.74
C TRP A 239 -34.89 -20.37 -3.99
N MET A 240 -35.94 -20.45 -3.16
CA MET A 240 -36.25 -21.64 -2.35
C MET A 240 -37.61 -22.25 -2.69
N ALA A 241 -37.80 -22.72 -3.93
CA ALA A 241 -38.97 -23.52 -4.27
C ALA A 241 -38.65 -24.56 -5.37
N ALA A 242 -37.64 -25.40 -5.15
CA ALA A 242 -37.54 -26.67 -5.85
C ALA A 242 -36.60 -27.59 -5.08
N VAL A 243 -37.13 -28.33 -4.10
CA VAL A 243 -36.86 -29.75 -3.82
C VAL A 243 -37.65 -30.08 -2.56
N GLY A 244 -38.71 -30.89 -2.70
CA GLY A 244 -39.42 -31.45 -1.55
C GLY A 244 -40.90 -31.68 -1.80
N ALA A 245 -41.24 -32.70 -2.58
CA ALA A 245 -42.55 -33.32 -2.50
C ALA A 245 -42.36 -34.86 -2.37
N PRO A 246 -42.85 -35.48 -1.28
CA PRO A 246 -42.79 -36.91 -1.07
C PRO A 246 -43.94 -37.60 -1.81
N MET A 247 -43.66 -38.63 -2.61
CA MET A 247 -44.71 -39.48 -3.16
C MET A 247 -45.05 -40.57 -2.13
N GLY A 248 -46.24 -40.44 -1.56
CA GLY A 248 -46.88 -41.43 -0.72
C GLY A 248 -47.41 -42.64 -1.50
N THR A 249 -47.67 -43.67 -0.71
CA THR A 249 -48.06 -45.05 -1.03
C THR A 249 -49.51 -45.23 -1.49
N THR A 250 -49.70 -46.04 -2.56
CA THR A 250 -50.73 -47.12 -2.80
C THR A 250 -52.23 -46.76 -2.69
N PRO A 251 -53.22 -47.59 -3.12
CA PRO A 251 -53.31 -49.06 -3.18
C PRO A 251 -52.84 -49.69 -4.49
#